data_AF-A0AA96X983-F1
#
_entry.id   AF-A0AA96X983-F1
#
_cell.length_a   1.000
_cell.length_b   1.000
_cell.length_c   1.000
_cell.angle_alpha   90.00
_cell.angle_beta   90.00
_cell.angle_gamma   90.00
#
_symmetry.space_group_name_H-M   'P 1'
#
loop_
_entity.id
_entity.type
_entity.pdbx_description
1 polymer ?
#
loop_
_entity_poly.entity_id
_entity_poly.type
_entity_poly.pdbx_seq_one_letter_code
_entity_poly.pdbx_strand_id
1 'polypeptide(L)'
;MKELTDYLVSNLGFSRTRFDKLKGSTYQKDGYTLSVTSGWAGRWEEFLCFKLEKDGDEVFSINYQVDTEGYKSKPKIYSAKEINHDLKRKLEEVEV
;
A
#
# COMPACT_ATOMS: atom_id res chain seq x y z
N MET A 1 -15.33 -8.64 6.03
CA MET A 1 -14.98 -8.00 4.75
C MET A 1 -14.93 -6.47 4.84
N LYS A 2 -16.02 -5.74 5.12
CA LYS A 2 -15.95 -4.28 5.42
C LYS A 2 -14.91 -3.90 6.51
N GLU A 3 -14.76 -4.76 7.52
CA GLU A 3 -13.73 -4.62 8.56
C GLU A 3 -12.28 -4.71 8.08
N LEU A 4 -11.96 -5.43 7.00
CA LEU A 4 -10.58 -5.55 6.51
C LEU A 4 -10.18 -4.26 5.78
N THR A 5 -11.04 -3.83 4.87
CA THR A 5 -10.90 -2.55 4.17
C THR A 5 -10.94 -1.39 5.16
N ASP A 6 -11.85 -1.40 6.15
CA ASP A 6 -11.89 -0.38 7.21
C ASP A 6 -10.69 -0.50 8.17
N TYR A 7 -10.17 -1.69 8.49
CA TYR A 7 -8.97 -1.86 9.32
C TYR A 7 -7.73 -1.35 8.61
N LEU A 8 -7.57 -1.67 7.33
CA LEU A 8 -6.52 -1.14 6.48
C LEU A 8 -6.68 0.37 6.42
N VAL A 9 -7.80 0.90 5.96
CA VAL A 9 -8.01 2.35 5.83
C VAL A 9 -7.88 3.11 7.17
N SER A 10 -8.30 2.53 8.30
CA SER A 10 -8.27 3.16 9.64
C SER A 10 -6.91 3.04 10.34
N ASN A 11 -6.18 1.92 10.21
CA ASN A 11 -4.80 1.80 10.71
C ASN A 11 -3.77 2.45 9.77
N LEU A 12 -4.07 2.48 8.47
CA LEU A 12 -3.44 3.34 7.47
C LEU A 12 -3.86 4.82 7.65
N GLY A 13 -4.26 5.27 8.85
CA GLY A 13 -4.47 6.70 9.11
C GLY A 13 -3.21 7.49 8.73
N PHE A 14 -3.19 8.07 7.54
CA PHE A 14 -1.95 8.45 6.85
C PHE A 14 -1.40 9.80 7.35
N SER A 15 -0.60 9.75 8.41
CA SER A 15 0.45 10.74 8.66
C SER A 15 1.77 10.19 8.14
N ARG A 16 2.71 11.07 7.73
CA ARG A 16 4.06 10.71 7.28
C ARG A 16 4.74 9.73 8.27
N THR A 17 4.47 9.89 9.57
CA THR A 17 4.95 9.05 10.68
C THR A 17 4.38 7.62 10.73
N ARG A 18 3.25 7.37 10.08
CA ARG A 18 2.63 6.03 10.00
C ARG A 18 3.00 5.29 8.71
N PHE A 19 3.53 5.99 7.69
CA PHE A 19 4.01 5.41 6.45
C PHE A 19 5.20 4.47 6.67
N ASP A 20 6.19 4.89 7.46
CA ASP A 20 7.33 4.06 7.83
C ASP A 20 6.94 2.82 8.64
N LYS A 21 5.83 2.89 9.39
CA LYS A 21 5.34 1.76 10.20
C LYS A 21 4.67 0.67 9.39
N LEU A 22 4.30 0.96 8.14
CA LEU A 22 3.66 0.00 7.24
C LEU A 22 4.66 -0.81 6.45
N LYS A 23 5.88 -0.28 6.26
CA LYS A 23 6.96 -0.95 5.54
C LYS A 23 7.29 -2.27 6.25
N GLY A 24 7.19 -3.37 5.52
CA GLY A 24 7.44 -4.72 6.05
C GLY A 24 6.32 -5.27 6.94
N SER A 25 5.14 -4.64 6.95
CA SER A 25 3.98 -5.17 7.67
C SER A 25 3.22 -6.22 6.83
N THR A 26 2.67 -7.21 7.52
CA THR A 26 1.79 -8.22 6.94
C THR A 26 0.52 -8.30 7.78
N TYR A 27 -0.62 -8.41 7.11
CA TYR A 27 -1.92 -8.58 7.73
C TYR A 27 -2.60 -9.84 7.17
N GLN A 28 -3.24 -10.62 8.02
CA GLN A 28 -3.94 -11.85 7.64
C GLN A 28 -5.35 -11.90 8.23
N LYS A 29 -6.35 -12.21 7.39
CA LYS A 29 -7.75 -12.45 7.82
C LYS A 29 -8.53 -13.20 6.75
N ASP A 30 -9.39 -14.14 7.15
CA ASP A 30 -10.33 -14.83 6.27
C ASP A 30 -9.68 -15.45 5.00
N GLY A 31 -8.47 -15.99 5.14
CA GLY A 31 -7.69 -16.57 4.02
C GLY A 31 -6.91 -15.54 3.19
N TYR A 32 -7.13 -14.24 3.41
CA TYR A 32 -6.38 -13.17 2.76
C TYR A 32 -5.12 -12.80 3.54
N THR A 33 -4.04 -12.54 2.81
CA THR A 33 -2.78 -11.96 3.31
C THR A 33 -2.47 -10.69 2.53
N LEU A 34 -2.46 -9.54 3.19
CA LEU A 34 -1.92 -8.30 2.62
C LEU A 34 -0.50 -8.06 3.16
N SER A 35 0.47 -8.01 2.26
CA SER A 35 1.86 -7.70 2.57
C SER A 35 2.23 -6.34 1.98
N VAL A 36 2.89 -5.51 2.80
CA VAL A 36 3.41 -4.21 2.37
C VAL A 36 4.93 -4.28 2.40
N THR A 37 5.56 -4.29 1.23
CA THR A 37 7.02 -4.24 1.12
C THR A 37 7.46 -2.87 0.65
N SER A 38 8.69 -2.50 0.99
CA SER A 38 9.31 -1.27 0.54
C SER A 38 10.65 -1.56 -0.09
N GLY A 39 11.04 -0.76 -1.06
CA GLY A 39 12.38 -0.81 -1.62
C GLY A 39 12.79 0.51 -2.22
N TRP A 40 13.99 0.52 -2.77
CA TRP A 40 14.58 1.70 -3.39
C TRP A 40 14.81 1.42 -4.87
N ALA A 41 14.22 2.26 -5.72
CA ALA A 41 14.59 2.39 -7.11
C ALA A 41 15.64 3.53 -7.18
N GLY A 42 16.91 3.17 -7.32
CA GLY A 42 17.98 4.17 -7.34
C GLY A 42 18.23 4.85 -5.99
N ARG A 43 18.84 6.05 -6.02
CA ARG A 43 19.42 6.71 -4.84
C ARG A 43 18.38 7.44 -3.98
N TRP A 44 17.20 7.75 -4.52
CA TRP A 44 16.20 8.61 -3.85
C TRP A 44 14.74 8.22 -4.11
N GLU A 45 14.46 7.19 -4.91
CA GLU A 45 13.08 6.83 -5.25
C GLU A 45 12.65 5.64 -4.39
N GLU A 46 11.97 5.93 -3.28
CA GLU A 46 11.35 4.89 -2.48
C GLU A 46 10.07 4.39 -3.16
N PHE A 47 9.88 3.07 -3.20
CA PHE A 47 8.63 2.46 -3.62
C PHE A 47 8.01 1.65 -2.49
N LEU A 48 6.69 1.61 -2.47
CA LEU A 48 5.88 0.68 -1.70
C LEU A 48 5.18 -0.29 -2.62
N CYS A 49 5.25 -1.57 -2.31
CA CYS A 49 4.49 -2.61 -2.97
C CYS A 49 3.44 -3.15 -2.00
N PHE A 50 2.18 -3.10 -2.41
CA PHE A 50 1.06 -3.72 -1.72
C PHE A 50 0.70 -4.99 -2.48
N LYS A 51 0.90 -6.15 -1.85
CA LYS A 51 0.55 -7.45 -2.40
C LYS A 51 -0.59 -8.05 -1.59
N LEU A 52 -1.70 -8.35 -2.24
CA LEU A 52 -2.80 -9.11 -1.65
C LEU A 52 -2.78 -10.54 -2.21
N GLU A 53 -2.81 -11.52 -1.31
CA GLU A 53 -2.88 -12.94 -1.60
C GLU A 53 -4.11 -13.54 -0.95
N LYS A 54 -4.68 -14.58 -1.55
CA LYS A 54 -5.74 -15.39 -0.96
C LYS A 54 -5.33 -16.85 -1.03
N ASP A 55 -5.23 -17.52 0.11
CA ASP A 55 -4.82 -18.92 0.21
C ASP A 55 -3.47 -19.24 -0.50
N GLY A 56 -2.61 -18.23 -0.66
CA GLY A 56 -1.31 -18.31 -1.32
C GLY A 56 -1.30 -17.89 -2.80
N ASP A 57 -2.46 -17.67 -3.41
CA ASP A 57 -2.58 -17.16 -4.77
C ASP A 57 -2.59 -15.62 -4.77
N GLU A 58 -1.83 -14.99 -5.68
CA GLU A 58 -1.80 -13.54 -5.81
C GLU A 58 -3.15 -13.03 -6.36
N VAL A 59 -3.80 -12.15 -5.60
CA VAL A 59 -5.03 -11.44 -6.01
C VAL A 59 -4.66 -10.16 -6.74
N PHE A 60 -3.75 -9.35 -6.17
CA PHE A 60 -3.16 -8.21 -6.87
C PHE A 60 -1.82 -7.78 -6.26
N SER A 61 -1.05 -7.03 -7.05
CA SER A 61 0.18 -6.35 -6.63
C SER A 61 0.22 -4.94 -7.21
N ILE A 62 0.31 -3.91 -6.37
CA ILE A 62 0.42 -2.50 -6.80
C ILE A 62 1.68 -1.88 -6.21
N ASN A 63 2.43 -1.20 -7.08
CA ASN A 63 3.64 -0.47 -6.71
C ASN A 63 3.36 1.04 -6.77
N TYR A 64 3.66 1.74 -5.69
CA TYR A 64 3.58 3.19 -5.59
C TYR A 64 4.97 3.76 -5.37
N GLN A 65 5.35 4.73 -6.19
CA GLN A 65 6.50 5.58 -5.91
C GLN A 65 6.09 6.68 -4.93
N VAL A 66 6.84 6.84 -3.84
CA VAL A 66 6.49 7.74 -2.74
C VAL A 66 7.46 8.92 -2.69
N ASP A 67 6.92 10.12 -2.45
CA ASP A 67 7.74 11.33 -2.36
C ASP A 67 8.39 11.40 -0.98
N THR A 68 9.68 11.09 -0.90
CA THR A 68 10.45 11.20 0.34
C THR A 68 11.09 12.59 0.51
N GLU A 69 11.31 13.35 -0.58
CA GLU A 69 12.16 14.55 -0.57
C GLU A 69 11.69 15.77 -1.42
N GLY A 70 10.49 15.74 -2.03
CA GLY A 70 9.95 16.88 -2.78
C GLY A 70 10.51 17.05 -4.19
N TYR A 71 11.05 15.98 -4.79
CA TYR A 71 11.64 16.02 -6.12
C TYR A 71 10.56 16.15 -7.21
N LYS A 72 10.52 17.30 -7.89
CA LYS A 72 9.48 17.64 -8.87
C LYS A 72 9.69 17.10 -10.29
N SER A 73 10.73 16.30 -10.55
CA SER A 73 11.13 15.95 -11.93
C SER A 73 11.12 14.44 -12.20
N LYS A 74 9.92 13.91 -12.53
CA LYS A 74 9.54 12.52 -12.95
C LYS A 74 9.57 11.51 -11.79
N PRO A 75 8.85 10.35 -11.85
CA PRO A 75 7.56 9.97 -12.48
C PRO A 75 6.34 10.47 -11.67
N LYS A 76 5.13 9.90 -11.83
CA LYS A 76 3.96 10.27 -11.00
C LYS A 76 4.19 9.76 -9.57
N ILE A 77 4.70 10.64 -8.71
CA ILE A 77 4.91 10.36 -7.31
C ILE A 77 3.56 10.45 -6.59
N TYR A 78 3.18 9.42 -5.85
CA TYR A 78 1.89 9.35 -5.19
C TYR A 78 2.02 9.89 -3.76
N SER A 79 1.12 10.81 -3.42
CA SER A 79 0.91 11.15 -2.03
C SER A 79 0.28 9.97 -1.28
N ALA A 80 0.51 9.93 0.03
CA ALA A 80 -0.16 9.00 0.94
C ALA A 80 -1.69 8.94 0.75
N LYS A 81 -2.31 10.08 0.44
CA LYS A 81 -3.75 10.20 0.20
C LYS A 81 -4.19 9.52 -1.10
N GLU A 82 -3.40 9.66 -2.17
CA GLU A 82 -3.69 9.00 -3.44
C GLU A 82 -3.53 7.48 -3.35
N ILE A 83 -2.50 7.02 -2.63
CA ILE A 83 -2.27 5.59 -2.37
C ILE A 83 -3.48 4.98 -1.64
N ASN A 84 -4.02 5.67 -0.63
CA ASN A 84 -5.22 5.19 0.09
C ASN A 84 -6.41 5.00 -0.85
N HIS A 85 -6.74 6.05 -1.60
CA HIS A 85 -7.92 6.07 -2.45
C HIS A 85 -7.84 4.97 -3.52
N ASP A 86 -6.67 4.80 -4.13
CA ASP A 86 -6.45 3.78 -5.14
C ASP A 86 -6.46 2.37 -4.57
N LEU A 87 -5.79 2.14 -3.43
CA LEU A 87 -5.78 0.84 -2.75
C LEU A 87 -7.19 0.43 -2.29
N LYS A 88 -7.96 1.37 -1.74
CA LYS A 88 -9.36 1.14 -1.37
C LYS A 88 -10.19 0.74 -2.57
N ARG A 89 -10.05 1.48 -3.69
CA ARG A 89 -10.76 1.15 -4.93
C ARG A 89 -10.38 -0.24 -5.43
N LYS A 90 -9.10 -0.61 -5.34
CA LYS A 90 -8.64 -1.94 -5.77
C LYS A 90 -9.19 -3.07 -4.91
N LEU A 91 -9.22 -2.89 -3.59
CA LEU A 91 -9.81 -3.84 -2.66
C LEU A 91 -11.31 -4.03 -2.93
N GLU A 92 -12.05 -2.94 -3.19
CA GLU A 92 -13.46 -2.99 -3.58
C GLU A 92 -13.66 -3.69 -4.95
N GLU A 93 -12.78 -3.44 -5.93
CA GLU A 93 -12.82 -4.09 -7.25
C GLU A 93 -12.64 -5.61 -7.18
N VAL A 94 -11.90 -6.13 -6.19
CA VAL A 94 -11.68 -7.58 -6.00
C VAL A 94 -12.64 -8.21 -4.99
N GLU A 95 -13.73 -7.49 -4.65
CA GLU A 95 -14.78 -7.92 -3.73
C GLU A 95 -14.28 -8.33 -2.32
N VAL A 96 -13.29 -7.59 -1.79
CA VAL A 96 -12.69 -7.78 -0.45
C VAL A 96 -13.30 -6.86 0.62
#